data_AF-A0A7G9YF93-F1
#
_entry.id   AF-A0A7G9YF93-F1
#
_cell.length_a   1.000
_cell.length_b   1.000
_cell.length_c   1.000
_cell.angle_alpha   90.00
_cell.angle_beta   90.00
_cell.angle_gamma   90.00
#
_symmetry.space_group_name_H-M   'P 1'
#
loop_
_entity.id
_entity.type
_entity.pdbx_description
1 polymer ?
#
loop_
_entity_poly.entity_id
_entity_poly.type
_entity_poly.pdbx_seq_one_letter_code
_entity_poly.pdbx_strand_id
1 'polypeptide(L)'
;MKEQQQLTLNGRKEIGKLEMTKEVVYTLNGMGILALFAFGFFFTSLYTLFTGKIDINYTSGTILSSVALVIGTFVLHELIHGAFMSKYGGKPSYGAGIAHYILPYFYATTKTIFTRNQFIVIAIAPLVVISLVAIGIMAAFPSIAHWMVIPFVLNGSGAVGDLWVTRNILRCPKHVTVEDRKNGVIIYGKETDKLMFISTTGFGSGFGKVFMLCIVAMGFLMIIAPMTLDILGVESFVIGPTNSFFTVFEFHSIGEGFEFDFFPTSILATSVIVGLVYAIVNAGKSRNGAMAG
;
A
#
# COMPACT_ATOMS: atom_id res chain seq x y z
N MET A 1 -29.35 -2.50 21.40
CA MET A 1 -28.17 -2.41 20.50
C MET A 1 -28.42 -3.04 19.13
N LYS A 2 -28.96 -4.27 19.02
CA LYS A 2 -29.47 -4.82 17.74
C LYS A 2 -30.60 -3.98 17.13
N GLU A 3 -31.48 -3.43 17.96
CA GLU A 3 -32.57 -2.54 17.51
C GLU A 3 -32.09 -1.26 16.82
N GLN A 4 -31.03 -0.59 17.30
CA GLN A 4 -30.52 0.62 16.63
C GLN A 4 -29.93 0.32 15.25
N GLN A 5 -29.24 -0.82 15.11
CA GLN A 5 -28.69 -1.28 13.83
C GLN A 5 -29.81 -1.72 12.85
N GLN A 6 -30.86 -2.37 13.36
CA GLN A 6 -32.08 -2.67 12.60
C GLN A 6 -32.85 -1.40 12.19
N LEU A 7 -32.96 -0.40 13.07
CA LEU A 7 -33.62 0.88 12.76
C LEU A 7 -32.89 1.65 11.64
N THR A 8 -31.55 1.63 11.61
CA THR A 8 -30.77 2.29 10.54
C THR A 8 -30.86 1.58 9.19
N LEU A 9 -31.18 0.28 9.19
CA LEU A 9 -31.32 -0.55 7.98
C LEU A 9 -32.76 -0.59 7.44
N ASN A 10 -33.67 0.26 7.93
CA ASN A 10 -35.06 0.36 7.48
C ASN A 10 -35.20 0.26 5.93
N GLY A 11 -35.61 -0.91 5.44
CA GLY A 11 -35.81 -1.20 4.01
C GLY A 11 -34.53 -1.20 3.16
N ARG A 12 -33.36 -1.44 3.76
CA ARG A 12 -32.07 -1.53 3.07
C ARG A 12 -31.53 -2.95 3.09
N LYS A 13 -31.10 -3.43 1.93
CA LYS A 13 -30.44 -4.72 1.77
C LYS A 13 -28.93 -4.54 1.59
N GLU A 14 -28.18 -5.59 1.91
CA GLU A 14 -26.79 -5.70 1.49
C GLU A 14 -26.74 -5.76 -0.04
N ILE A 15 -26.03 -4.81 -0.65
CA ILE A 15 -25.86 -4.76 -2.11
C ILE A 15 -24.44 -5.09 -2.54
N GLY A 16 -23.46 -5.09 -1.63
CA GLY A 16 -22.08 -5.41 -1.96
C GLY A 16 -21.19 -5.47 -0.75
N LYS A 17 -20.04 -6.13 -0.93
CA LYS A 17 -19.04 -6.33 0.12
C LYS A 17 -17.64 -6.20 -0.45
N LEU A 18 -16.78 -5.52 0.29
CA LEU A 18 -15.34 -5.43 0.02
C LEU A 18 -14.63 -6.29 1.07
N GLU A 19 -14.15 -7.46 0.67
CA GLU A 19 -13.42 -8.35 1.57
C GLU A 19 -11.92 -8.35 1.28
N MET A 20 -11.12 -8.48 2.33
CA MET A 20 -9.67 -8.68 2.23
C MET A 20 -9.35 -10.12 1.86
N THR A 21 -9.73 -10.54 0.65
CA THR A 21 -9.34 -11.84 0.10
C THR A 21 -7.85 -11.88 -0.23
N LYS A 22 -7.27 -13.07 -0.39
CA LYS A 22 -5.85 -13.23 -0.76
C LYS A 22 -5.50 -12.45 -2.03
N GLU A 23 -6.39 -12.47 -3.03
CA GLU A 23 -6.23 -11.76 -4.31
C GLU A 23 -6.16 -10.25 -4.13
N VAL A 24 -7.05 -9.71 -3.28
CA VAL A 24 -7.05 -8.28 -2.93
C VAL A 24 -5.76 -7.94 -2.20
N VAL A 25 -5.32 -8.76 -1.25
CA VAL A 25 -4.08 -8.52 -0.51
C VAL A 25 -2.86 -8.48 -1.42
N TYR A 26 -2.70 -9.40 -2.37
CA TYR A 26 -1.60 -9.33 -3.34
C TYR A 26 -1.66 -8.07 -4.20
N THR A 27 -2.87 -7.70 -4.65
CA THR A 27 -3.07 -6.49 -5.45
C THR A 27 -2.70 -5.23 -4.66
N LEU A 28 -3.18 -5.11 -3.42
CA LEU A 28 -2.92 -3.96 -2.56
C LEU A 28 -1.46 -3.88 -2.13
N ASN A 29 -0.79 -5.00 -1.85
CA ASN A 29 0.65 -5.00 -1.57
C ASN A 29 1.46 -4.52 -2.78
N GLY A 30 1.16 -5.04 -3.97
CA GLY A 30 1.83 -4.60 -5.20
C GLY A 30 1.61 -3.11 -5.47
N MET A 31 0.37 -2.64 -5.31
CA MET A 31 0.05 -1.20 -5.40
C MET A 31 0.72 -0.38 -4.29
N GLY A 32 0.87 -0.94 -3.09
CA GLY A 32 1.61 -0.33 -1.97
C GLY A 32 3.06 -0.10 -2.34
N ILE A 33 3.77 -1.10 -2.87
CA ILE A 33 5.16 -0.92 -3.33
C ILE A 33 5.24 0.14 -4.42
N LEU A 34 4.34 0.13 -5.40
CA LEU A 34 4.33 1.19 -6.44
C LEU A 34 4.08 2.58 -5.82
N ALA A 35 3.16 2.67 -4.87
CA ALA A 35 2.87 3.90 -4.13
C ALA A 35 4.08 4.35 -3.29
N LEU A 36 4.86 3.42 -2.72
CA LEU A 36 6.09 3.72 -2.00
C LEU A 36 7.07 4.52 -2.86
N PHE A 37 7.30 4.10 -4.11
CA PHE A 37 8.16 4.84 -5.03
C PHE A 37 7.55 6.17 -5.47
N ALA A 38 6.23 6.19 -5.75
CA ALA A 38 5.55 7.42 -6.15
C ALA A 38 5.54 8.49 -5.05
N PHE A 39 5.18 8.11 -3.81
CA PHE A 39 5.23 9.00 -2.66
C PHE A 39 6.68 9.31 -2.26
N GLY A 40 7.61 8.36 -2.40
CA GLY A 40 9.05 8.58 -2.24
C GLY A 40 9.55 9.71 -3.11
N PHE A 41 9.26 9.64 -4.42
CA PHE A 41 9.59 10.71 -5.36
C PHE A 41 8.93 12.03 -4.97
N PHE A 42 7.63 12.01 -4.65
CA PHE A 42 6.88 13.23 -4.30
C PHE A 42 7.43 13.92 -3.05
N PHE A 43 7.58 13.21 -1.93
CA PHE A 43 8.02 13.80 -0.67
C PHE A 43 9.51 14.14 -0.66
N THR A 44 10.36 13.37 -1.35
CA THR A 44 11.77 13.77 -1.53
C THR A 44 11.87 15.02 -2.40
N SER A 45 11.06 15.16 -3.45
CA SER A 45 11.02 16.39 -4.27
C SER A 45 10.59 17.60 -3.46
N LEU A 46 9.59 17.46 -2.58
CA LEU A 46 9.18 18.51 -1.66
C LEU A 46 10.26 18.83 -0.62
N TYR A 47 10.92 17.82 -0.07
CA TYR A 47 12.05 18.02 0.84
C TYR A 47 13.16 18.83 0.15
N THR A 48 13.53 18.48 -1.09
CA THR A 48 14.51 19.24 -1.86
C THR A 48 14.05 20.66 -2.12
N LEU A 49 12.78 20.85 -2.48
CA LEU A 49 12.19 22.17 -2.72
C LEU A 49 12.27 23.08 -1.48
N PHE A 50 11.95 22.57 -0.29
CA PHE A 50 11.90 23.37 0.92
C PHE A 50 13.25 23.52 1.63
N THR A 51 14.16 22.56 1.47
CA THR A 51 15.45 22.55 2.20
C THR A 51 16.66 22.90 1.34
N GLY A 52 16.54 22.81 0.01
CA GLY A 52 17.66 22.93 -0.93
C GLY A 52 18.63 21.74 -0.89
N LYS A 53 18.32 20.66 -0.16
CA LYS A 53 19.16 19.47 -0.02
C LYS A 53 18.65 18.33 -0.88
N ILE A 54 19.55 17.65 -1.57
CA ILE A 54 19.22 16.47 -2.39
C ILE A 54 19.34 15.20 -1.54
N ASP A 55 20.34 15.16 -0.66
CA ASP A 55 20.62 13.96 0.13
C ASP A 55 19.97 14.00 1.51
N ILE A 56 19.54 12.81 1.94
CA ILE A 56 19.02 12.54 3.27
C ILE A 56 19.97 11.56 3.94
N ASN A 57 20.84 12.09 4.80
CA ASN A 57 21.82 11.28 5.51
C ASN A 57 21.21 10.73 6.80
N TYR A 58 21.10 9.41 6.88
CA TYR A 58 20.76 8.69 8.11
C TYR A 58 22.03 8.10 8.71
N THR A 59 22.26 8.34 9.99
CA THR A 59 23.35 7.66 10.73
C THR A 59 22.79 6.46 11.49
N SER A 60 23.65 5.54 11.91
CA SER A 60 23.23 4.39 12.74
C SER A 60 22.47 4.81 14.00
N GLY A 61 22.83 5.95 14.60
CA GLY A 61 22.14 6.53 15.76
C GLY A 61 20.70 7.02 15.46
N THR A 62 20.36 7.24 14.19
CA THR A 62 19.03 7.72 13.78
C THR A 62 18.03 6.61 13.48
N ILE A 63 18.49 5.36 13.34
CA ILE A 63 17.64 4.23 12.94
C ILE A 63 16.50 4.01 13.93
N LEU A 64 16.81 3.98 15.23
CA LEU A 64 15.79 3.75 16.27
C LEU A 64 14.73 4.85 16.27
N SER A 65 15.15 6.11 16.10
CA SER A 65 14.24 7.26 16.00
C SER A 65 13.36 7.16 14.75
N SER A 66 13.92 6.78 13.60
CA SER A 66 13.16 6.57 12.37
C SER A 66 12.12 5.45 12.53
N VAL A 67 12.48 4.32 13.14
CA VAL A 67 11.55 3.22 13.42
C VAL A 67 10.44 3.69 14.35
N ALA A 68 10.76 4.42 15.43
CA ALA A 68 9.78 4.97 16.35
C ALA A 68 8.81 5.95 15.66
N LEU A 69 9.32 6.83 14.78
CA LEU A 69 8.50 7.75 14.00
C LEU A 69 7.56 7.03 13.02
N VAL A 70 8.04 5.97 12.38
CA VAL A 70 7.21 5.14 11.48
C VAL A 70 6.08 4.46 12.23
N ILE A 71 6.39 3.81 13.36
CA ILE A 71 5.37 3.19 14.22
C ILE A 71 4.38 4.24 14.72
N GLY A 72 4.89 5.38 15.21
CA GLY A 72 4.06 6.49 15.66
C GLY A 72 3.14 7.04 14.56
N THR A 73 3.60 7.05 13.31
CA THR A 73 2.81 7.49 12.16
C THR A 73 1.67 6.53 11.85
N PHE A 74 1.88 5.21 11.91
CA PHE A 74 0.80 4.25 11.73
C PHE A 74 -0.21 4.28 12.90
N VAL A 75 0.26 4.49 14.13
CA VAL A 75 -0.65 4.71 15.27
C VAL A 75 -1.47 5.98 15.05
N LEU A 76 -0.83 7.08 14.66
CA LEU A 76 -1.50 8.34 14.34
C LEU A 76 -2.52 8.17 13.20
N HIS A 77 -2.20 7.37 12.19
CA HIS A 77 -3.07 7.05 11.07
C HIS A 77 -4.40 6.47 11.56
N GLU A 78 -4.34 5.40 12.37
CA GLU A 78 -5.56 4.79 12.92
C GLU A 78 -6.31 5.73 13.87
N LEU A 79 -5.58 6.52 14.67
CA LEU A 79 -6.21 7.51 15.56
C LEU A 79 -6.98 8.58 14.77
N ILE A 80 -6.49 8.99 13.60
CA ILE A 80 -7.20 9.93 12.72
C ILE A 80 -8.47 9.27 12.16
N HIS A 81 -8.42 8.02 11.71
CA HIS A 81 -9.63 7.26 11.35
C HIS A 81 -10.64 7.29 12.50
N GLY A 82 -10.20 6.92 13.70
CA GLY A 82 -11.04 6.89 14.89
C GLY A 82 -11.61 8.26 15.29
N ALA A 83 -10.83 9.34 15.19
CA ALA A 83 -11.30 10.70 15.44
C ALA A 83 -12.43 11.11 14.48
N PHE A 84 -12.29 10.80 13.19
CA PHE A 84 -13.34 11.06 12.20
C PHE A 84 -14.54 10.13 12.37
N MET A 85 -14.34 8.87 12.78
CA MET A 85 -15.44 7.98 13.18
C MET A 85 -16.23 8.59 14.33
N SER A 86 -15.55 9.05 15.39
CA SER A 86 -16.19 9.69 16.55
C SER A 86 -16.92 10.97 16.19
N LYS A 87 -16.36 11.81 15.30
CA LYS A 87 -17.03 13.00 14.76
C LYS A 87 -18.39 12.69 14.13
N TYR A 88 -18.55 11.51 13.54
CA TYR A 88 -19.81 11.06 12.91
C TYR A 88 -20.65 10.13 13.81
N GLY A 89 -20.38 10.10 15.12
CA GLY A 89 -21.15 9.30 16.08
C GLY A 89 -20.68 7.85 16.23
N GLY A 90 -19.51 7.51 15.70
CA GLY A 90 -18.83 6.24 15.88
C GLY A 90 -18.19 6.09 17.26
N LYS A 91 -18.10 4.85 17.73
CA LYS A 91 -17.25 4.48 18.88
C LYS A 91 -16.11 3.60 18.35
N PRO A 92 -14.94 4.17 18.06
CA PRO A 92 -13.84 3.43 17.44
C PRO A 92 -13.25 2.41 18.43
N SER A 93 -12.86 1.27 17.89
CA SER A 93 -12.06 0.24 18.55
C SER A 93 -10.82 0.03 17.70
N TYR A 94 -9.67 -0.09 18.36
CA TYR A 94 -8.38 -0.23 17.70
C TYR A 94 -7.80 -1.62 17.89
N GLY A 95 -6.92 -2.04 16.98
CA GLY A 95 -6.12 -3.23 17.15
C GLY A 95 -5.05 -3.38 16.08
N ALA A 96 -4.32 -4.50 16.17
CA ALA A 96 -3.35 -4.93 15.18
C ALA A 96 -3.62 -6.37 14.77
N GLY A 97 -3.16 -6.77 13.60
CA GLY A 97 -3.27 -8.13 13.09
C GLY A 97 -2.32 -8.39 11.93
N ILE A 98 -2.34 -9.62 11.43
CA ILE A 98 -1.61 -10.00 10.22
C ILE A 98 -2.62 -10.64 9.26
N ALA A 99 -2.82 -10.00 8.10
CA ALA A 99 -3.70 -10.51 7.06
C ALA A 99 -2.97 -11.59 6.27
N HIS A 100 -3.52 -12.80 6.26
CA HIS A 100 -3.03 -13.97 5.51
C HIS A 100 -1.54 -14.28 5.70
N TYR A 101 -0.99 -14.01 6.89
CA TYR A 101 0.44 -14.20 7.23
C TYR A 101 1.44 -13.36 6.40
N ILE A 102 0.95 -12.40 5.63
CA ILE A 102 1.77 -11.61 4.69
C ILE A 102 1.80 -10.14 5.10
N LEU A 103 0.66 -9.57 5.49
CA LEU A 103 0.54 -8.13 5.70
C LEU A 103 0.21 -7.82 7.16
N PRO A 104 1.16 -7.33 7.98
CA PRO A 104 0.81 -6.72 9.25
C PRO A 104 -0.01 -5.46 9.00
N TYR A 105 -1.07 -5.25 9.78
CA TYR A 105 -1.91 -4.07 9.68
C TYR A 105 -2.39 -3.63 11.07
N PHE A 106 -2.52 -2.32 11.24
CA PHE A 106 -3.34 -1.75 12.30
C PHE A 106 -4.74 -1.51 11.76
N TYR A 107 -5.74 -1.44 12.64
CA TYR A 107 -7.09 -1.10 12.24
C TYR A 107 -7.79 -0.27 13.32
N ALA A 108 -8.58 0.69 12.87
CA ALA A 108 -9.67 1.31 13.61
C ALA A 108 -11.00 0.84 13.00
N THR A 109 -11.92 0.36 13.85
CA THR A 109 -13.23 -0.12 13.40
C THR A 109 -14.35 0.31 14.34
N THR A 110 -15.59 0.34 13.86
CA THR A 110 -16.74 0.66 14.70
C THR A 110 -18.00 -0.05 14.19
N LYS A 111 -18.97 -0.28 15.10
CA LYS A 111 -20.27 -0.86 14.74
C LYS A 111 -21.23 0.16 14.11
N THR A 112 -20.85 1.43 14.09
CA THR A 112 -21.67 2.50 13.52
C THR A 112 -21.70 2.40 12.01
N ILE A 113 -22.90 2.51 11.45
CA ILE A 113 -23.13 2.57 10.00
C ILE A 113 -23.05 4.04 9.57
N PHE A 114 -22.18 4.33 8.61
CA PHE A 114 -21.97 5.68 8.09
C PHE A 114 -22.67 5.89 6.75
N THR A 115 -23.06 7.12 6.45
CA THR A 115 -23.41 7.48 5.07
C THR A 115 -22.19 7.33 4.18
N ARG A 116 -22.41 7.10 2.87
CA ARG A 116 -21.33 6.98 1.88
C ARG A 116 -20.25 8.06 2.00
N ASN A 117 -20.64 9.33 2.10
CA ASN A 117 -19.69 10.44 2.13
C ASN A 117 -18.97 10.56 3.48
N GLN A 118 -19.64 10.27 4.59
CA GLN A 118 -18.97 10.20 5.90
C GLN A 118 -17.89 9.13 5.89
N PHE A 119 -18.20 7.95 5.35
CA PHE A 119 -17.23 6.86 5.23
C PHE A 119 -16.04 7.25 4.35
N ILE A 120 -16.27 7.86 3.18
CA ILE A 120 -15.19 8.34 2.31
C ILE A 120 -14.30 9.32 3.06
N VAL A 121 -14.88 10.28 3.79
CA VAL A 121 -14.09 11.25 4.57
C VAL A 121 -13.26 10.56 5.64
N ILE A 122 -13.84 9.59 6.38
CA ILE A 122 -13.08 8.78 7.35
C ILE A 122 -11.90 8.10 6.65
N ALA A 123 -12.16 7.36 5.57
CA ALA A 123 -11.14 6.58 4.88
C ALA A 123 -9.97 7.43 4.36
N ILE A 124 -10.23 8.61 3.76
CA ILE A 124 -9.15 9.44 3.22
C ILE A 124 -8.50 10.36 4.26
N ALA A 125 -9.08 10.49 5.47
CA ALA A 125 -8.63 11.48 6.44
C ALA A 125 -7.16 11.34 6.83
N PRO A 126 -6.63 10.14 7.15
CA PRO A 126 -5.24 10.01 7.56
C PRO A 126 -4.27 10.41 6.46
N LEU A 127 -4.55 10.00 5.21
CA LEU A 127 -3.73 10.38 4.07
C LEU A 127 -3.67 11.90 3.92
N VAL A 128 -4.82 12.58 3.97
CA VAL A 128 -4.88 14.05 3.81
C VAL A 128 -4.25 14.77 4.99
N VAL A 129 -4.66 14.46 6.21
CA VAL A 129 -4.23 15.17 7.42
C VAL A 129 -2.73 15.00 7.63
N ILE A 130 -2.21 13.77 7.57
CA ILE A 130 -0.79 13.51 7.78
C ILE A 130 0.04 14.15 6.67
N SER A 131 -0.39 14.10 5.42
CA SER A 131 0.34 14.74 4.30
C SER A 131 0.37 16.26 4.41
N LEU A 132 -0.71 16.90 4.86
CA LEU A 132 -0.72 18.35 5.06
C LEU A 132 0.17 18.77 6.22
N VAL A 133 0.15 18.03 7.34
CA VAL A 133 1.06 18.24 8.47
C VAL A 133 2.51 18.06 8.04
N ALA A 134 2.79 17.03 7.24
CA ALA A 134 4.10 16.77 6.66
C ALA A 134 4.66 17.96 5.89
N ILE A 135 3.88 18.44 4.92
CA ILE A 135 4.24 19.56 4.06
C ILE A 135 4.44 20.82 4.92
N GLY A 136 3.56 21.06 5.89
CA GLY A 136 3.67 22.16 6.82
C GLY A 136 4.96 22.12 7.64
N ILE A 137 5.35 20.95 8.18
CA ILE A 137 6.60 20.78 8.92
C ILE A 137 7.82 21.00 8.01
N MET A 138 7.82 20.46 6.80
CA MET A 138 8.92 20.65 5.85
C MET A 138 9.12 22.13 5.50
N ALA A 139 8.02 22.87 5.29
CA ALA A 139 8.06 24.28 4.96
C ALA A 139 8.45 25.17 6.15
N ALA A 140 7.90 24.89 7.35
CA ALA A 140 8.12 25.73 8.54
C ALA A 140 9.41 25.41 9.29
N PHE A 141 9.86 24.15 9.26
CA PHE A 141 11.03 23.67 9.99
C PHE A 141 12.00 22.85 9.11
N PRO A 142 12.66 23.48 8.10
CA PRO A 142 13.58 22.79 7.19
C PRO A 142 14.69 21.99 7.87
N SER A 143 15.11 22.39 9.07
CA SER A 143 16.17 21.71 9.84
C SER A 143 15.80 20.29 10.27
N ILE A 144 14.51 20.01 10.51
CA ILE A 144 14.01 18.69 10.95
C ILE A 144 13.26 17.94 9.85
N ALA A 145 13.11 18.54 8.67
CA ALA A 145 12.33 17.99 7.55
C ALA A 145 12.79 16.60 7.07
N HIS A 146 14.05 16.24 7.27
CA HIS A 146 14.59 14.92 6.89
C HIS A 146 13.95 13.76 7.68
N TRP A 147 13.53 14.01 8.92
CA TRP A 147 12.82 13.02 9.75
C TRP A 147 11.42 12.69 9.25
N MET A 148 10.86 13.57 8.43
CA MET A 148 9.49 13.50 7.96
C MET A 148 9.35 12.63 6.71
N VAL A 149 10.40 12.53 5.87
CA VAL A 149 10.30 11.88 4.56
C VAL A 149 9.87 10.42 4.67
N ILE A 150 10.61 9.58 5.41
CA ILE A 150 10.30 8.14 5.50
C ILE A 150 8.91 7.87 6.10
N PRO A 151 8.52 8.43 7.26
CA PRO A 151 7.20 8.16 7.83
C PRO A 151 6.04 8.55 6.90
N PHE A 152 6.17 9.65 6.15
CA PHE A 152 5.11 10.10 5.26
C PHE A 152 5.03 9.34 3.95
N VAL A 153 6.17 8.92 3.41
CA VAL A 153 6.22 7.97 2.29
C VAL A 153 5.53 6.66 2.66
N LEU A 154 5.82 6.14 3.86
CA LEU A 154 5.20 4.91 4.37
C LEU A 154 3.70 5.08 4.69
N ASN A 155 3.29 6.23 5.20
CA ASN A 155 1.86 6.55 5.37
C ASN A 155 1.12 6.57 4.03
N GLY A 156 1.67 7.26 3.02
CA GLY A 156 1.08 7.33 1.68
C GLY A 156 0.98 5.96 1.02
N SER A 157 2.04 5.17 1.11
CA SER A 157 2.06 3.77 0.67
C SER A 157 1.06 2.89 1.44
N GLY A 158 0.96 3.07 2.76
CA GLY A 158 0.05 2.31 3.62
C GLY A 158 -1.44 2.62 3.37
N ALA A 159 -1.75 3.86 2.99
CA ALA A 159 -3.11 4.32 2.70
C ALA A 159 -3.69 3.79 1.37
N VAL A 160 -2.96 2.94 0.63
CA VAL A 160 -3.45 2.33 -0.62
C VAL A 160 -4.73 1.51 -0.40
N GLY A 161 -4.86 0.85 0.76
CA GLY A 161 -6.10 0.17 1.16
C GLY A 161 -7.28 1.14 1.25
N ASP A 162 -7.08 2.28 1.91
CA ASP A 162 -8.10 3.32 2.05
C ASP A 162 -8.52 3.93 0.72
N LEU A 163 -7.55 4.19 -0.16
CA LEU A 163 -7.79 4.67 -1.52
C LEU A 163 -8.57 3.64 -2.33
N TRP A 164 -8.27 2.35 -2.19
CA TRP A 164 -9.01 1.28 -2.86
C TRP A 164 -10.45 1.20 -2.35
N VAL A 165 -10.67 1.23 -1.04
CA VAL A 165 -12.04 1.25 -0.46
C VAL A 165 -12.79 2.49 -0.93
N THR A 166 -12.17 3.67 -0.84
CA THR A 166 -12.74 4.96 -1.28
C THR A 166 -13.15 4.92 -2.75
N ARG A 167 -12.28 4.44 -3.64
CA ARG A 167 -12.57 4.31 -5.08
C ARG A 167 -13.78 3.42 -5.34
N ASN A 168 -13.91 2.30 -4.63
CA ASN A 168 -15.05 1.40 -4.80
C ASN A 168 -16.35 2.01 -4.26
N ILE A 169 -16.29 2.69 -3.10
CA ILE A 169 -17.45 3.35 -2.51
C ILE A 169 -17.91 4.56 -3.35
N LEU A 170 -16.99 5.29 -3.99
CA LEU A 170 -17.33 6.39 -4.90
C LEU A 170 -18.16 5.96 -6.12
N ARG A 171 -18.05 4.69 -6.52
CA ARG A 171 -18.86 4.09 -7.61
C ARG A 171 -20.28 3.72 -7.17
N CYS A 172 -20.55 3.78 -5.86
CA CYS A 172 -21.85 3.46 -5.30
C CYS A 172 -22.80 4.68 -5.34
N PRO A 173 -24.12 4.46 -5.48
CA PRO A 173 -25.12 5.53 -5.39
C PRO A 173 -24.97 6.38 -4.10
N LYS A 174 -25.32 7.67 -4.15
CA LYS A 174 -25.15 8.60 -3.02
C LYS A 174 -25.90 8.19 -1.75
N HIS A 175 -27.00 7.43 -1.90
CA HIS A 175 -27.87 7.04 -0.79
C HIS A 175 -27.40 5.81 -0.02
N VAL A 176 -26.33 5.13 -0.46
CA VAL A 176 -25.83 3.94 0.23
C VAL A 176 -25.27 4.29 1.60
N THR A 177 -25.35 3.31 2.49
CA THR A 177 -24.68 3.35 3.80
C THR A 177 -23.66 2.24 3.89
N VAL A 178 -22.65 2.46 4.71
CA VAL A 178 -21.44 1.65 4.76
C VAL A 178 -21.17 1.27 6.20
N GLU A 179 -20.99 -0.02 6.45
CA GLU A 179 -20.57 -0.57 7.75
C GLU A 179 -19.14 -1.06 7.62
N ASP A 180 -18.28 -0.53 8.49
CA ASP A 180 -16.92 -1.04 8.63
C ASP A 180 -16.91 -2.32 9.48
N ARG A 181 -16.14 -3.32 9.05
CA ARG A 181 -15.90 -4.55 9.82
C ARG A 181 -14.43 -4.88 9.79
N LYS A 182 -13.98 -5.62 10.80
CA LYS A 182 -12.59 -6.06 10.95
C LYS A 182 -11.95 -6.66 9.69
N ASN A 183 -12.71 -7.39 8.88
CA ASN A 183 -12.20 -8.09 7.69
C ASN A 183 -12.66 -7.48 6.35
N GLY A 184 -13.29 -6.31 6.38
CA GLY A 184 -13.82 -5.69 5.17
C GLY A 184 -15.01 -4.76 5.42
N VAL A 185 -15.63 -4.32 4.34
CA VAL A 185 -16.67 -3.30 4.35
C VAL A 185 -17.96 -3.85 3.75
N ILE A 186 -19.10 -3.60 4.40
CA ILE A 186 -20.42 -3.95 3.88
C ILE A 186 -21.14 -2.70 3.38
N ILE A 187 -21.76 -2.80 2.21
CA ILE A 187 -22.48 -1.71 1.55
C ILE A 187 -23.97 -2.05 1.51
N TYR A 188 -24.77 -1.16 2.08
CA TYR A 188 -26.22 -1.27 2.14
C TYR A 188 -26.89 -0.28 1.19
N GLY A 189 -27.81 -0.77 0.37
CA GLY A 189 -28.58 0.01 -0.61
C GLY A 189 -30.08 -0.22 -0.47
N LYS A 190 -30.86 0.36 -1.38
CA LYS A 190 -32.31 0.13 -1.47
C LYS A 190 -32.59 -1.26 -2.03
N GLU A 191 -33.78 -1.80 -1.77
CA GLU A 191 -34.23 -3.07 -2.35
C GLU A 191 -34.17 -3.11 -3.88
N THR A 192 -34.37 -1.96 -4.54
CA THR A 192 -34.33 -1.82 -6.00
C THR A 192 -32.91 -1.76 -6.58
N ASP A 193 -31.89 -1.56 -5.74
CA ASP A 193 -30.52 -1.44 -6.21
C ASP A 193 -30.00 -2.81 -6.68
N LYS A 194 -29.23 -2.79 -7.77
CA LYS A 194 -28.54 -3.97 -8.27
C LYS A 194 -27.43 -4.38 -7.31
N LEU A 195 -27.20 -5.69 -7.22
CA LEU A 195 -26.05 -6.22 -6.51
C LEU A 195 -24.77 -5.74 -7.21
N MET A 196 -23.83 -5.23 -6.42
CA MET A 196 -22.49 -4.87 -6.85
C MET A 196 -21.58 -6.06 -6.68
N PHE A 197 -21.25 -6.69 -7.81
CA PHE A 197 -20.17 -7.67 -7.85
C PHE A 197 -18.84 -6.95 -7.98
N ILE A 198 -18.05 -6.97 -6.92
CA ILE A 198 -16.71 -6.38 -6.91
C ILE A 198 -15.72 -7.49 -7.24
N SER A 199 -15.31 -7.56 -8.51
CA SER A 199 -14.36 -8.58 -8.95
C SER A 199 -13.05 -8.43 -8.19
N THR A 200 -12.73 -9.44 -7.40
CA THR A 200 -11.45 -9.53 -6.65
C THR A 200 -10.36 -10.21 -7.48
N THR A 201 -10.75 -10.86 -8.58
CA THR A 201 -9.87 -11.51 -9.54
C THR A 201 -9.86 -10.75 -10.86
N GLY A 202 -8.76 -10.86 -11.60
CA GLY A 202 -8.63 -10.31 -12.94
C GLY A 202 -7.25 -9.73 -13.20
N PHE A 203 -7.18 -8.74 -14.08
CA PHE A 203 -5.92 -8.09 -14.45
C PHE A 203 -5.11 -7.62 -13.24
N GLY A 204 -5.74 -6.90 -12.30
CA GLY A 204 -5.06 -6.35 -11.13
C GLY A 204 -4.47 -7.41 -10.20
N SER A 205 -5.20 -8.49 -9.94
CA SER A 205 -4.72 -9.57 -9.07
C SER A 205 -3.67 -10.43 -9.76
N GLY A 206 -3.79 -10.67 -11.07
CA GLY A 206 -2.77 -11.33 -11.88
C GLY A 206 -1.46 -10.55 -11.92
N PHE A 207 -1.55 -9.24 -12.20
CA PHE A 207 -0.42 -8.31 -12.15
C PHE A 207 0.23 -8.32 -10.76
N GLY A 208 -0.56 -8.05 -9.71
CA GLY A 208 -0.05 -7.92 -8.35
C GLY A 208 0.65 -9.18 -7.85
N LYS A 209 0.14 -10.37 -8.16
CA LYS A 209 0.77 -11.64 -7.79
C LYS A 209 2.17 -11.81 -8.40
N VAL A 210 2.29 -11.66 -9.72
CA VAL A 210 3.57 -11.88 -10.41
C VAL A 210 4.55 -10.77 -10.07
N PHE A 211 4.07 -9.53 -10.00
CA PHE A 211 4.87 -8.41 -9.53
C PHE A 211 5.46 -8.68 -8.13
N MET A 212 4.63 -9.10 -7.16
CA MET A 212 5.10 -9.42 -5.81
C MET A 212 6.06 -10.60 -5.80
N LEU A 213 5.81 -11.63 -6.61
CA LEU A 213 6.72 -12.77 -6.74
C LEU A 213 8.10 -12.33 -7.24
N CYS A 214 8.17 -11.46 -8.25
CA CYS A 214 9.42 -10.91 -8.76
C CYS A 214 10.18 -10.12 -7.69
N ILE A 215 9.50 -9.24 -6.95
CA ILE A 215 10.12 -8.45 -5.88
C ILE A 215 10.69 -9.36 -4.78
N VAL A 216 9.91 -10.34 -4.31
CA VAL A 216 10.35 -11.26 -3.26
C VAL A 216 11.50 -12.15 -3.75
N ALA A 217 11.39 -12.70 -4.95
CA ALA A 217 12.45 -13.53 -5.54
C ALA A 217 13.75 -12.74 -5.70
N MET A 218 13.67 -11.48 -6.14
CA MET A 218 14.82 -10.61 -6.26
C MET A 218 15.42 -10.29 -4.89
N GLY A 219 14.60 -10.02 -3.87
CA GLY A 219 15.07 -9.82 -2.49
C GLY A 219 15.87 -11.01 -1.96
N PHE A 220 15.38 -12.24 -2.17
CA PHE A 220 16.13 -13.45 -1.80
C PHE A 220 17.42 -13.59 -2.62
N LEU A 221 17.36 -13.30 -3.92
CA LEU A 221 18.54 -13.34 -4.78
C LEU A 221 19.62 -12.37 -4.29
N MET A 222 19.26 -11.16 -3.87
CA MET A 222 20.22 -10.17 -3.35
C MET A 222 20.90 -10.61 -2.05
N ILE A 223 20.27 -11.46 -1.25
CA ILE A 223 20.87 -11.99 -0.02
C ILE A 223 21.79 -13.17 -0.33
N ILE A 224 21.34 -14.08 -1.20
CA ILE A 224 22.02 -15.36 -1.45
C ILE A 224 23.15 -15.22 -2.48
N ALA A 225 22.96 -14.41 -3.52
CA ALA A 225 23.88 -14.34 -4.65
C ALA A 225 25.28 -13.84 -4.24
N PRO A 226 25.46 -12.74 -3.48
CA PRO A 226 26.79 -12.29 -3.08
C PRO A 226 27.57 -13.37 -2.33
N MET A 227 26.92 -14.03 -1.35
CA MET A 227 27.53 -15.09 -0.56
C MET A 227 27.92 -16.30 -1.42
N THR A 228 27.06 -16.67 -2.37
CA THR A 228 27.31 -17.83 -3.25
C THR A 228 28.44 -17.53 -4.23
N LEU A 229 28.46 -16.32 -4.81
CA LEU A 229 29.48 -15.89 -5.76
C LEU A 229 30.87 -15.81 -5.11
N ASP A 230 30.92 -15.31 -3.88
CA ASP A 230 32.14 -15.25 -3.07
C ASP A 230 32.69 -16.66 -2.77
N ILE A 231 31.84 -17.59 -2.29
CA ILE A 231 32.23 -18.98 -2.04
C ILE A 231 32.72 -19.69 -3.31
N LEU A 232 32.13 -19.36 -4.47
CA LEU A 232 32.53 -19.92 -5.76
C LEU A 232 33.80 -19.27 -6.34
N GLY A 233 34.35 -18.23 -5.70
CA GLY A 233 35.54 -17.52 -6.18
C GLY A 233 35.30 -16.75 -7.48
N VAL A 234 34.07 -16.26 -7.71
CA VAL A 234 33.76 -15.45 -8.89
C VAL A 234 34.37 -14.06 -8.73
N GLU A 235 35.15 -13.60 -9.69
CA GLU A 235 35.79 -12.27 -9.60
C GLU A 235 34.79 -11.12 -9.79
N SER A 236 33.88 -11.26 -10.75
CA SER A 236 32.82 -10.27 -11.01
C SER A 236 31.58 -10.91 -11.62
N PHE A 237 30.41 -10.38 -11.29
CA PHE A 237 29.14 -10.87 -11.82
C PHE A 237 28.13 -9.73 -11.92
N VAL A 238 27.41 -9.66 -13.04
CA VAL A 238 26.40 -8.62 -13.28
C VAL A 238 25.10 -9.26 -13.77
N ILE A 239 23.99 -8.82 -13.21
CA ILE A 239 22.64 -9.16 -13.69
C ILE A 239 22.05 -7.95 -14.40
N GLY A 240 21.82 -8.09 -15.70
CA GLY A 240 21.28 -7.06 -16.57
C GLY A 240 22.33 -6.44 -17.50
N PRO A 241 21.93 -5.55 -18.42
CA PRO A 241 22.89 -4.83 -19.26
C PRO A 241 23.76 -3.94 -18.38
N THR A 242 25.08 -3.95 -18.57
CA THR A 242 26.02 -3.10 -17.81
C THR A 242 25.80 -1.62 -18.11
N ASN A 243 25.98 -0.77 -17.10
CA ASN A 243 25.86 0.69 -17.21
C ASN A 243 24.51 1.14 -17.82
N SER A 244 23.41 0.48 -17.45
CA SER A 244 22.09 0.72 -18.02
C SER A 244 21.05 0.90 -16.92
N PHE A 245 19.93 1.54 -17.26
CA PHE A 245 18.74 1.58 -16.40
C PHE A 245 18.21 0.19 -16.04
N PHE A 246 18.60 -0.86 -16.78
CA PHE A 246 18.22 -2.24 -16.51
C PHE A 246 19.30 -3.07 -15.81
N THR A 247 20.41 -2.45 -15.38
CA THR A 247 21.35 -3.10 -14.44
C THR A 247 20.63 -3.35 -13.13
N VAL A 248 20.59 -4.60 -12.66
CA VAL A 248 19.84 -5.00 -11.47
C VAL A 248 20.76 -5.24 -10.28
N PHE A 249 21.91 -5.86 -10.53
CA PHE A 249 22.87 -6.30 -9.52
C PHE A 249 24.27 -6.32 -10.10
N GLU A 250 25.24 -5.85 -9.34
CA GLU A 250 26.67 -5.91 -9.65
C GLU A 250 27.40 -6.47 -8.43
N PHE A 251 28.36 -7.36 -8.67
CA PHE A 251 29.20 -7.99 -7.66
C PHE A 251 30.65 -7.94 -8.10
N HIS A 252 31.52 -7.61 -7.15
CA HIS A 252 32.96 -7.58 -7.33
C HIS A 252 33.65 -8.19 -6.09
N SER A 253 34.55 -9.14 -6.32
CA SER A 253 35.42 -9.66 -5.28
C SER A 253 36.55 -8.66 -5.00
N ILE A 254 36.86 -8.43 -3.73
CA ILE A 254 37.88 -7.47 -3.28
C ILE A 254 38.72 -8.13 -2.18
N GLY A 255 39.91 -8.62 -2.56
CA GLY A 255 40.83 -9.24 -1.63
C GLY A 255 40.22 -10.46 -0.93
N GLU A 256 39.99 -10.37 0.37
CA GLU A 256 39.35 -11.42 1.19
C GLU A 256 37.84 -11.22 1.39
N GLY A 257 37.21 -10.28 0.69
CA GLY A 257 35.77 -10.03 0.79
C GLY A 257 35.13 -9.68 -0.55
N PHE A 258 33.93 -9.09 -0.49
CA PHE A 258 33.17 -8.69 -1.67
C PHE A 258 32.45 -7.36 -1.47
N GLU A 259 32.24 -6.66 -2.58
CA GLU A 259 31.30 -5.55 -2.69
C GLU A 259 30.19 -5.94 -3.66
N PHE A 260 28.99 -5.45 -3.39
CA PHE A 260 27.87 -5.61 -4.30
C PHE A 260 26.95 -4.40 -4.27
N ASP A 261 26.41 -4.07 -5.43
CA ASP A 261 25.43 -3.01 -5.63
C ASP A 261 24.12 -3.61 -6.16
N PHE A 262 23.01 -2.99 -5.78
CA PHE A 262 21.70 -3.31 -6.34
C PHE A 262 20.96 -2.03 -6.69
N PHE A 263 20.12 -2.12 -7.72
CA PHE A 263 19.44 -0.96 -8.29
C PHE A 263 17.92 -1.10 -8.12
N PRO A 264 17.32 -0.54 -7.05
CA PRO A 264 15.91 -0.72 -6.71
C PRO A 264 14.95 -0.31 -7.83
N THR A 265 15.29 0.75 -8.58
CA THR A 265 14.47 1.25 -9.69
C THR A 265 14.45 0.28 -10.86
N SER A 266 15.58 -0.37 -11.15
CA SER A 266 15.71 -1.39 -12.20
C SER A 266 14.92 -2.65 -11.81
N ILE A 267 15.01 -3.06 -10.54
CA ILE A 267 14.23 -4.17 -9.98
C ILE A 267 12.74 -3.88 -10.07
N LEU A 268 12.32 -2.66 -9.73
CA LEU A 268 10.93 -2.24 -9.85
C LEU A 268 10.46 -2.27 -11.30
N ALA A 269 11.22 -1.67 -12.22
CA ALA A 269 10.86 -1.58 -13.63
C ALA A 269 10.74 -2.97 -14.27
N THR A 270 11.71 -3.85 -14.04
CA THR A 270 11.67 -5.23 -14.54
C THR A 270 10.47 -6.00 -13.95
N SER A 271 10.21 -5.87 -12.66
CA SER A 271 9.06 -6.51 -12.01
C SER A 271 7.72 -6.01 -12.55
N VAL A 272 7.60 -4.71 -12.84
CA VAL A 272 6.40 -4.13 -13.47
C VAL A 272 6.21 -4.70 -14.88
N ILE A 273 7.27 -4.75 -15.69
CA ILE A 273 7.20 -5.28 -17.07
C ILE A 273 6.73 -6.74 -17.05
N VAL A 274 7.34 -7.59 -16.23
CA VAL A 274 6.99 -9.01 -16.12
C VAL A 274 5.54 -9.18 -15.63
N GLY A 275 5.14 -8.44 -14.59
CA GLY A 275 3.78 -8.44 -14.08
C GLY A 275 2.75 -8.02 -15.12
N LEU A 276 3.03 -6.97 -15.90
CA LEU A 276 2.15 -6.47 -16.96
C LEU A 276 2.00 -7.49 -18.08
N VAL A 277 3.11 -8.05 -18.58
CA VAL A 277 3.09 -9.08 -19.63
C VAL A 277 2.23 -10.26 -19.20
N TYR A 278 2.45 -10.77 -17.98
CA TYR A 278 1.65 -11.87 -17.45
C TYR A 278 0.16 -11.54 -17.38
N ALA A 279 -0.18 -10.36 -16.84
CA ALA A 279 -1.57 -9.95 -16.68
C ALA A 279 -2.28 -9.78 -18.03
N ILE A 280 -1.61 -9.22 -19.04
CA ILE A 280 -2.15 -9.06 -20.40
C ILE A 280 -2.39 -10.42 -21.05
N VAL A 281 -1.40 -11.33 -21.01
CA VAL A 281 -1.49 -12.66 -21.62
C VAL A 281 -2.63 -13.47 -21.00
N ASN A 282 -2.79 -13.41 -19.68
CA ASN A 282 -3.83 -14.18 -19.00
C ASN A 282 -5.21 -13.52 -19.03
N ALA A 283 -5.30 -12.19 -19.13
CA ALA A 283 -6.57 -11.52 -19.37
C ALA A 283 -7.19 -11.93 -20.72
N GLY A 284 -6.38 -12.19 -21.74
CA GLY A 284 -6.83 -12.72 -23.04
C GLY A 284 -7.44 -14.12 -22.96
N LYS A 285 -6.88 -15.01 -22.12
CA LYS A 285 -7.37 -16.39 -21.95
C LYS A 285 -8.74 -16.46 -21.27
N SER A 286 -9.00 -15.59 -20.31
CA SER A 286 -10.30 -15.53 -19.61
C SER A 286 -11.45 -15.07 -20.51
N ARG A 287 -11.17 -14.34 -21.60
CA ARG A 287 -12.18 -13.90 -22.57
C ARG A 287 -12.53 -14.98 -23.59
N ASN A 288 -11.55 -15.78 -24.02
CA ASN A 288 -11.76 -16.81 -25.05
C ASN A 288 -12.50 -18.05 -24.50
N GLY A 289 -12.35 -18.37 -23.21
CA GLY A 289 -13.11 -19.46 -22.58
C GLY A 289 -14.61 -19.15 -22.38
N ALA A 290 -14.99 -17.87 -22.33
CA ALA A 290 -16.39 -17.45 -22.14
C ALA A 290 -17.20 -17.36 -23.45
N MET A 291 -16.54 -17.43 -24.63
CA MET A 291 -17.21 -17.50 -25.94
C MET A 291 -17.27 -18.91 -26.52
N ALA A 292 -16.75 -19.91 -25.81
CA ALA A 292 -16.69 -21.31 -26.23
C ALA A 292 -17.59 -22.24 -25.37
N GLY A 293 -18.48 -21.67 -24.55
CA GLY A 293 -19.39 -22.40 -23.65
C GLY A 293 -20.83 -21.94 -23.80
#